data_AF-A0A3N1YHC4-F1
#
_entry.id   AF-A0A3N1YHC4-F1
#
_cell.length_a   1.000
_cell.length_b   1.000
_cell.length_c   1.000
_cell.angle_alpha   90.00
_cell.angle_beta   90.00
_cell.angle_gamma   90.00
#
_symmetry.space_group_name_H-M   'P 1'
#
loop_
_entity.id
_entity.type
_entity.pdbx_description
1 polymer ?
#
loop_
_entity_poly.entity_id
_entity_poly.type
_entity_poly.pdbx_seq_one_letter_code
_entity_poly.pdbx_strand_id
1 'polypeptide(L)'
;MQSIADQLRDSVPCDDADALLDDLAFWDAMRGFDCFNGGDATFVRAYAHTASVPQTLEDWADTFNGERAVARGENWYVIGPPAIVAALDAPPDAPKIAGDAGSPTKLTAEQDYLTTCTQFVASEGERYVNHPSGRNETAAQYDRLFPAVTAEVHAAVDSLGRDRIRKVPDTERWVAALSPIGPRLKAKCATAYEKVAATVSPVEGSP
;
A
#
# COMPACT_ATOMS: atom_id res chain seq x y z
N MET A 1 3.48 -0.65 14.49
CA MET A 1 3.30 -1.22 13.15
C MET A 1 4.06 -2.51 12.94
N GLN A 2 5.40 -2.51 12.81
CA GLN A 2 6.16 -3.74 12.48
C GLN A 2 5.85 -4.90 13.44
N SER A 3 5.92 -4.68 14.75
CA SER A 3 5.58 -5.70 15.76
C SER A 3 4.16 -6.25 15.62
N ILE A 4 3.19 -5.42 15.21
CA ILE A 4 1.80 -5.87 14.98
C ILE A 4 1.76 -6.76 13.73
N ALA A 5 2.37 -6.32 12.62
CA ALA A 5 2.41 -7.09 11.39
C ALA A 5 3.13 -8.44 11.55
N ASP A 6 4.25 -8.48 12.29
CA ASP A 6 5.00 -9.71 12.56
C ASP A 6 4.16 -10.70 13.38
N GLN A 7 3.53 -10.24 14.47
CA GLN A 7 2.68 -11.10 15.30
C GLN A 7 1.44 -11.62 14.55
N LEU A 8 0.81 -10.78 13.72
CA LEU A 8 -0.30 -11.20 12.87
C LEU A 8 0.14 -12.20 11.80
N ARG A 9 1.35 -12.05 11.25
CA ARG A 9 1.93 -13.01 10.32
C ARG A 9 2.19 -14.35 11.00
N ASP A 10 2.71 -14.34 12.22
CA ASP A 10 3.01 -15.57 12.98
C ASP A 10 1.74 -16.37 13.33
N SER A 11 0.56 -15.75 13.29
CA SER A 11 -0.72 -16.41 13.52
C SER A 11 -1.43 -16.90 12.25
N VAL A 12 -0.80 -16.79 11.07
CA VAL A 12 -1.36 -17.31 9.80
C VAL A 12 -0.40 -18.25 9.07
N PRO A 13 -0.89 -19.26 8.33
CA PRO A 13 -0.05 -20.08 7.45
C PRO A 13 0.64 -19.23 6.36
N CYS A 14 1.95 -19.39 6.21
CA CYS A 14 2.77 -18.50 5.37
C CYS A 14 4.05 -19.21 4.89
N ASP A 15 3.91 -20.13 3.92
CA ASP A 15 5.04 -20.90 3.36
C ASP A 15 5.97 -20.01 2.51
N ASP A 16 5.38 -19.08 1.77
CA ASP A 16 6.06 -18.00 1.06
C ASP A 16 5.46 -16.66 1.47
N ALA A 17 6.28 -15.62 1.51
CA ALA A 17 5.88 -14.31 2.00
C ALA A 17 6.54 -13.19 1.22
N ASP A 18 5.73 -12.26 0.75
CA ASP A 18 6.21 -10.94 0.32
C ASP A 18 6.11 -9.95 1.47
N ALA A 19 7.26 -9.50 1.96
CA ALA A 19 7.31 -8.44 2.97
C ALA A 19 7.08 -7.07 2.33
N LEU A 20 6.08 -6.34 2.83
CA LEU A 20 5.77 -4.98 2.43
C LEU A 20 6.30 -4.01 3.47
N LEU A 21 7.36 -3.28 3.09
CA LEU A 21 7.95 -2.22 3.94
C LEU A 21 7.22 -0.89 3.81
N ASP A 22 6.29 -0.79 2.88
CA ASP A 22 5.33 0.31 2.77
C ASP A 22 4.21 -0.06 1.80
N ASP A 23 3.13 0.70 1.82
CA ASP A 23 2.02 0.60 0.88
C ASP A 23 2.23 1.58 -0.28
N LEU A 24 2.65 1.09 -1.45
CA LEU A 24 2.84 1.95 -2.63
C LEU A 24 1.54 2.33 -3.34
N ALA A 25 0.38 1.91 -2.82
CA ALA A 25 -0.93 2.28 -3.34
C ALA A 25 -1.67 3.29 -2.43
N PHE A 26 -1.11 3.64 -1.27
CA PHE A 26 -1.82 4.40 -0.24
C PHE A 26 -0.95 5.43 0.49
N TRP A 27 -1.53 6.52 1.00
CA TRP A 27 -0.80 7.63 1.62
C TRP A 27 -0.07 7.27 2.92
N ASP A 28 -0.64 6.39 3.74
CA ASP A 28 -0.15 6.13 5.09
C ASP A 28 1.02 5.16 5.11
N ALA A 29 1.93 5.30 6.08
CA ALA A 29 3.00 4.34 6.30
C ALA A 29 2.40 2.99 6.72
N MET A 30 2.93 1.91 6.15
CA MET A 30 2.41 0.55 6.36
C MET A 30 3.53 -0.46 6.59
N ARG A 31 3.25 -1.51 7.35
CA ARG A 31 4.01 -2.78 7.37
C ARG A 31 3.07 -3.94 7.17
N GLY A 32 3.47 -4.89 6.35
CA GLY A 32 2.58 -5.98 5.99
C GLY A 32 3.28 -7.14 5.32
N PHE A 33 2.49 -8.16 5.06
CA PHE A 33 2.91 -9.38 4.40
C PHE A 33 1.82 -9.86 3.46
N ASP A 34 2.21 -10.31 2.28
CA ASP A 34 1.36 -11.17 1.45
C ASP A 34 1.85 -12.60 1.65
N CYS A 35 1.09 -13.35 2.44
CA CYS A 35 1.39 -14.73 2.78
C CYS A 35 0.70 -15.67 1.79
N PHE A 36 1.50 -16.55 1.20
CA PHE A 36 1.03 -17.58 0.28
C PHE A 36 1.23 -18.94 0.93
N ASN A 37 0.16 -19.72 1.01
CA ASN A 37 0.19 -21.06 1.58
C ASN A 37 -0.65 -21.99 0.70
N GLY A 38 0.01 -22.78 -0.13
CA GLY A 38 -0.64 -23.54 -1.20
C GLY A 38 -1.27 -22.58 -2.23
N GLY A 39 -2.57 -22.76 -2.51
CA GLY A 39 -3.33 -21.90 -3.43
C GLY A 39 -3.99 -20.69 -2.76
N ASP A 40 -3.87 -20.56 -1.44
CA ASP A 40 -4.53 -19.50 -0.67
C ASP A 40 -3.57 -18.32 -0.40
N ALA A 41 -4.12 -17.11 -0.46
CA ALA A 41 -3.42 -15.87 -0.11
C ALA A 41 -4.04 -15.23 1.13
N THR A 42 -3.18 -14.77 2.05
CA THR A 42 -3.56 -14.00 3.24
C THR A 42 -2.77 -12.69 3.26
N PHE A 43 -3.48 -11.57 3.30
CA PHE A 43 -2.92 -10.22 3.28
C PHE A 43 -2.95 -9.65 4.69
N VAL A 44 -1.77 -9.39 5.26
CA VAL A 44 -1.59 -8.78 6.58
C VAL A 44 -1.16 -7.34 6.38
N ARG A 45 -1.84 -6.39 7.02
CA ARG A 45 -1.53 -4.95 6.93
C ARG A 45 -1.64 -4.29 8.29
N ALA A 46 -0.64 -3.49 8.65
CA ALA A 46 -0.63 -2.64 9.83
C ALA A 46 -0.18 -1.22 9.45
N TYR A 47 -1.05 -0.24 9.70
CA TYR A 47 -0.90 1.16 9.33
C TYR A 47 -0.51 2.03 10.52
N ALA A 48 0.02 3.22 10.23
CA ALA A 48 0.44 4.15 11.28
C ALA A 48 -0.77 4.87 11.89
N HIS A 49 -1.84 5.04 11.11
CA HIS A 49 -3.05 5.73 11.52
C HIS A 49 -4.27 4.81 11.48
N THR A 50 -5.18 5.00 12.43
CA THR A 50 -6.42 4.21 12.55
C THR A 50 -7.41 4.48 11.41
N ALA A 51 -7.41 5.71 10.88
CA ALA A 51 -8.24 6.09 9.72
C ALA A 51 -7.93 5.26 8.47
N SER A 52 -6.72 4.68 8.36
CA SER A 52 -6.26 3.95 7.19
C SER A 52 -7.02 2.64 6.97
N VAL A 53 -7.48 1.98 8.03
CA VAL A 53 -8.21 0.71 7.92
C VAL A 53 -9.53 0.88 7.16
N PRO A 54 -10.48 1.73 7.58
CA PRO A 54 -11.72 1.94 6.83
C PRO A 54 -11.53 2.65 5.49
N GLN A 55 -10.43 3.40 5.30
CA GLN A 55 -10.09 4.01 4.01
C GLN A 55 -9.63 2.98 2.97
N THR A 56 -8.87 1.97 3.38
CA THR A 56 -8.31 0.96 2.47
C THR A 56 -9.21 -0.25 2.29
N LEU A 57 -9.98 -0.63 3.32
CA LEU A 57 -10.92 -1.77 3.22
C LEU A 57 -12.12 -1.49 2.30
N GLU A 58 -12.40 -0.22 1.98
CA GLU A 58 -13.43 0.15 1.00
C GLU A 58 -13.18 -0.52 -0.35
N ASP A 59 -11.92 -0.54 -0.82
CA ASP A 59 -11.52 -1.16 -2.09
C ASP A 59 -11.70 -2.70 -2.09
N TRP A 60 -11.78 -3.32 -0.92
CA TRP A 60 -11.93 -4.76 -0.76
C TRP A 60 -13.38 -5.20 -0.50
N ALA A 61 -14.30 -4.26 -0.25
CA ALA A 61 -15.63 -4.55 0.27
C ALA A 61 -16.40 -5.56 -0.59
N ASP A 62 -16.32 -5.42 -1.91
CA ASP A 62 -17.01 -6.30 -2.88
C ASP A 62 -16.33 -7.67 -3.05
N THR A 63 -15.15 -7.87 -2.45
CA THR A 63 -14.41 -9.13 -2.52
C THR A 63 -14.73 -10.09 -1.37
N PHE A 64 -15.38 -9.61 -0.30
CA PHE A 64 -15.70 -10.42 0.87
C PHE A 64 -16.89 -11.33 0.59
N ASN A 65 -16.67 -12.64 0.63
CA ASN A 65 -17.65 -13.67 0.27
C ASN A 65 -17.33 -15.01 0.98
N GLY A 66 -17.87 -16.13 0.49
CA GLY A 66 -17.62 -17.46 1.08
C GLY A 66 -16.15 -17.93 1.03
N GLU A 67 -15.31 -17.30 0.23
CA GLU A 67 -13.90 -17.64 0.02
C GLU A 67 -12.94 -16.63 0.65
N ARG A 68 -13.43 -15.43 1.01
CA ARG A 68 -12.61 -14.35 1.55
C ARG A 68 -13.32 -13.61 2.68
N ALA A 69 -12.65 -13.52 3.82
CA ALA A 69 -13.10 -12.78 5.00
C ALA A 69 -12.05 -11.75 5.42
N VAL A 70 -12.42 -10.89 6.37
CA VAL A 70 -11.53 -9.90 7.00
C VAL A 70 -11.65 -9.98 8.52
N ALA A 71 -10.54 -9.75 9.21
CA ALA A 71 -10.50 -9.38 10.62
C ALA A 71 -9.73 -8.07 10.75
N ARG A 72 -10.22 -7.14 11.57
CA ARG A 72 -9.56 -5.84 11.75
C ARG A 72 -9.46 -5.43 13.21
N GLY A 73 -8.38 -4.72 13.53
CA GLY A 73 -8.20 -3.92 14.74
C GLY A 73 -8.37 -2.44 14.46
N GLU A 74 -7.78 -1.56 15.29
CA GLU A 74 -7.88 -0.11 15.10
C GLU A 74 -7.10 0.39 13.89
N ASN A 75 -5.89 -0.14 13.67
CA ASN A 75 -4.96 0.29 12.62
C ASN A 75 -4.34 -0.89 11.87
N TRP A 76 -4.96 -2.07 11.91
CA TRP A 76 -4.51 -3.25 11.17
C TRP A 76 -5.69 -4.06 10.66
N TYR A 77 -5.46 -4.84 9.61
CA TYR A 77 -6.38 -5.88 9.17
C TYR A 77 -5.65 -7.09 8.59
N VAL A 78 -6.37 -8.20 8.56
CA VAL A 78 -5.99 -9.44 7.88
C VAL A 78 -7.14 -9.85 6.97
N ILE A 79 -6.85 -10.04 5.68
CA ILE A 79 -7.80 -10.54 4.67
C ILE A 79 -7.32 -11.91 4.20
N GLY A 80 -8.20 -12.89 4.13
CA GLY A 80 -7.84 -14.24 3.66
C GLY A 80 -9.00 -15.23 3.75
N PRO A 81 -8.73 -16.54 3.62
CA PRO A 81 -9.74 -17.58 3.78
C PRO A 81 -10.47 -17.48 5.14
N PRO A 82 -11.80 -17.66 5.19
CA PRO A 82 -12.58 -17.49 6.42
C PRO A 82 -12.09 -18.33 7.61
N ALA A 83 -11.62 -19.55 7.38
CA ALA A 83 -11.08 -20.41 8.43
C ALA A 83 -9.81 -19.83 9.08
N ILE A 84 -8.92 -19.25 8.27
CA ILE A 84 -7.69 -18.59 8.75
C ILE A 84 -8.04 -17.33 9.53
N VAL A 85 -8.91 -16.47 8.96
CA VAL A 85 -9.32 -15.20 9.57
C VAL A 85 -10.10 -15.41 10.89
N ALA A 86 -10.88 -16.50 10.99
CA ALA A 86 -11.58 -16.86 12.21
C ALA A 86 -10.64 -17.37 13.32
N ALA A 87 -9.55 -18.05 12.94
CA ALA A 87 -8.55 -18.60 13.86
C ALA A 87 -7.43 -17.61 14.22
N LEU A 88 -7.42 -16.42 13.63
CA LEU A 88 -6.41 -15.39 13.84
C LEU A 88 -6.23 -15.06 15.33
N ASP A 89 -5.01 -15.23 15.82
CA ASP A 89 -4.59 -14.75 17.15
C ASP A 89 -4.05 -13.32 16.99
N ALA A 90 -4.80 -12.35 17.51
CA ALA A 90 -4.45 -10.94 17.42
C ALA A 90 -3.52 -10.52 18.56
N PRO A 91 -2.60 -9.56 18.35
CA PRO A 91 -1.72 -9.06 19.39
C PRO A 91 -2.52 -8.58 20.63
N PRO A 92 -2.09 -8.93 21.87
CA PRO A 92 -2.80 -8.51 23.08
C PRO A 92 -2.95 -6.99 23.25
N ASP A 93 -1.99 -6.23 22.72
CA ASP A 93 -1.95 -4.76 22.74
C ASP A 93 -2.65 -4.11 21.53
N ALA A 94 -3.08 -4.90 20.55
CA ALA A 94 -3.84 -4.46 19.38
C ALA A 94 -4.94 -5.49 19.04
N PRO A 95 -5.97 -5.64 19.89
CA PRO A 95 -6.96 -6.71 19.76
C PRO A 95 -7.81 -6.58 18.49
N LYS A 96 -8.38 -7.70 18.07
CA LYS A 96 -9.40 -7.74 17.02
C LYS A 96 -10.66 -7.01 17.50
N ILE A 97 -11.20 -6.15 16.65
CA ILE A 97 -12.38 -5.33 16.93
C ILE A 97 -13.60 -5.83 16.15
N ALA A 98 -13.41 -6.20 14.88
CA ALA A 98 -14.51 -6.61 14.00
C ALA A 98 -14.06 -7.57 12.90
N GLY A 99 -15.04 -8.17 12.22
CA GLY A 99 -14.87 -9.08 11.08
C GLY A 99 -15.49 -8.56 9.78
N ASP A 100 -15.55 -7.24 9.62
CA ASP A 100 -16.17 -6.55 8.48
C ASP A 100 -15.25 -5.44 7.95
N ALA A 101 -15.59 -4.87 6.79
CA ALA A 101 -14.86 -3.76 6.17
C ALA A 101 -14.93 -2.44 7.00
N GLY A 102 -15.84 -2.35 7.96
CA GLY A 102 -16.22 -1.11 8.63
C GLY A 102 -17.04 -0.18 7.74
N SER A 103 -17.30 1.02 8.24
CA SER A 103 -17.91 2.09 7.46
C SER A 103 -16.83 2.83 6.66
N PRO A 104 -17.00 3.03 5.34
CA PRO A 104 -16.07 3.80 4.53
C PRO A 104 -15.77 5.17 5.15
N THR A 105 -14.49 5.52 5.18
CA THR A 105 -14.02 6.83 5.62
C THR A 105 -13.38 7.52 4.44
N LYS A 106 -13.83 8.72 4.09
CA LYS A 106 -13.27 9.45 2.96
C LYS A 106 -11.84 9.93 3.26
N LEU A 107 -11.02 10.01 2.23
CA LEU A 107 -9.74 10.70 2.28
C LEU A 107 -9.96 12.21 2.40
N THR A 108 -9.10 12.88 3.16
CA THR A 108 -8.97 14.35 3.04
C THR A 108 -8.33 14.70 1.70
N ALA A 109 -8.42 15.96 1.25
CA ALA A 109 -7.79 16.40 0.01
C ALA A 109 -6.26 16.15 -0.01
N GLU A 110 -5.61 16.32 1.15
CA GLU A 110 -4.19 15.98 1.31
C GLU A 110 -3.94 14.48 1.18
N GLN A 111 -4.73 13.64 1.86
CA GLN A 111 -4.58 12.19 1.80
C GLN A 111 -4.85 11.64 0.40
N ASP A 112 -5.83 12.21 -0.32
CA ASP A 112 -6.12 11.89 -1.72
C ASP A 112 -4.96 12.24 -2.65
N TYR A 113 -4.38 13.44 -2.50
CA TYR A 113 -3.18 13.84 -3.23
C TYR A 113 -2.01 12.89 -2.96
N LEU A 114 -1.74 12.57 -1.69
CA LEU A 114 -0.63 11.70 -1.29
C LEU A 114 -0.83 10.27 -1.78
N THR A 115 -2.07 9.77 -1.75
CA THR A 115 -2.45 8.45 -2.30
C THR A 115 -2.19 8.42 -3.80
N THR A 116 -2.69 9.43 -4.54
CA THR A 116 -2.49 9.54 -5.98
C THR A 116 -1.01 9.66 -6.36
N CYS A 117 -0.23 10.45 -5.60
CA CYS A 117 1.21 10.57 -5.81
C CYS A 117 1.93 9.24 -5.58
N THR A 118 1.53 8.47 -4.56
CA THR A 118 2.14 7.17 -4.26
C THR A 118 1.77 6.13 -5.33
N GLN A 119 0.54 6.13 -5.83
CA GLN A 119 0.14 5.30 -6.98
C GLN A 119 0.94 5.64 -8.25
N PHE A 120 1.17 6.94 -8.51
CA PHE A 120 2.06 7.37 -9.58
C PHE A 120 3.49 6.86 -9.36
N VAL A 121 4.01 6.93 -8.13
CA VAL A 121 5.33 6.38 -7.77
C VAL A 121 5.43 4.88 -8.11
N ALA A 122 4.41 4.08 -7.77
CA ALA A 122 4.39 2.65 -8.09
C ALA A 122 4.45 2.43 -9.61
N SER A 123 3.54 3.06 -10.35
CA SER A 123 3.43 2.94 -11.80
C SER A 123 4.70 3.41 -12.52
N GLU A 124 5.25 4.56 -12.12
CA GLU A 124 6.48 5.11 -12.68
C GLU A 124 7.70 4.25 -12.32
N GLY A 125 7.71 3.67 -11.11
CA GLY A 125 8.72 2.71 -10.67
C GLY A 125 8.76 1.47 -11.56
N GLU A 126 7.62 0.82 -11.76
CA GLU A 126 7.48 -0.34 -12.65
C GLU A 126 7.86 0.01 -14.10
N ARG A 127 7.37 1.15 -14.60
CA ARG A 127 7.69 1.65 -15.94
C ARG A 127 9.19 1.87 -16.09
N TYR A 128 9.85 2.51 -15.13
CA TYR A 128 11.27 2.81 -15.19
C TYR A 128 12.14 1.55 -15.08
N VAL A 129 11.72 0.57 -14.28
CA VAL A 129 12.36 -0.75 -14.23
C VAL A 129 12.29 -1.44 -15.59
N ASN A 130 11.15 -1.40 -16.29
CA ASN A 130 10.99 -2.05 -17.60
C ASN A 130 11.63 -1.27 -18.76
N HIS A 131 11.44 0.05 -18.78
CA HIS A 131 11.76 0.92 -19.91
C HIS A 131 12.53 2.17 -19.46
N PRO A 132 13.78 2.02 -19.01
CA PRO A 132 14.54 3.14 -18.42
C PRO A 132 14.87 4.26 -19.40
N SER A 133 14.93 3.96 -20.71
CA SER A 133 15.10 4.95 -21.78
C SER A 133 13.78 5.47 -22.35
N GLY A 134 12.65 4.86 -21.96
CA GLY A 134 11.33 5.31 -22.39
C GLY A 134 10.98 6.61 -21.67
N ARG A 135 10.58 7.64 -22.42
CA ARG A 135 9.94 8.83 -21.85
C ARG A 135 8.47 8.54 -21.65
N ASN A 136 7.94 8.94 -20.50
CA ASN A 136 6.50 8.95 -20.28
C ASN A 136 5.90 10.14 -21.07
N GLU A 137 4.97 9.88 -21.99
CA GLU A 137 4.34 10.91 -22.82
C GLU A 137 3.59 11.97 -21.99
N THR A 138 3.15 11.59 -20.79
CA THR A 138 2.47 12.47 -19.83
C THR A 138 3.41 13.04 -18.76
N ALA A 139 4.73 12.86 -18.89
CA ALA A 139 5.72 13.31 -17.89
C ALA A 139 5.55 14.79 -17.50
N ALA A 140 5.29 15.67 -18.47
CA ALA A 140 5.10 17.11 -18.19
C ALA A 140 3.82 17.43 -17.42
N GLN A 141 2.80 16.57 -17.47
CA GLN A 141 1.61 16.69 -16.64
C GLN A 141 1.90 16.21 -15.22
N TYR A 142 2.53 15.04 -15.07
CA TYR A 142 2.89 14.51 -13.76
C TYR A 142 3.93 15.37 -13.04
N ASP A 143 4.89 15.98 -13.73
CA ASP A 143 5.86 16.89 -13.09
C ASP A 143 5.20 18.17 -12.55
N ARG A 144 4.05 18.59 -13.13
CA ARG A 144 3.25 19.70 -12.59
C ARG A 144 2.46 19.29 -11.35
N LEU A 145 1.89 18.08 -11.37
CA LEU A 145 1.09 17.55 -10.26
C LEU A 145 1.97 17.10 -9.08
N PHE A 146 3.10 16.47 -9.37
CA PHE A 146 4.03 15.84 -8.43
C PHE A 146 5.47 16.36 -8.62
N PRO A 147 5.74 17.65 -8.30
CA PRO A 147 7.03 18.26 -8.59
C PRO A 147 8.23 17.47 -8.04
N ALA A 148 9.14 17.11 -8.96
CA ALA A 148 10.37 16.36 -8.69
C ALA A 148 10.20 14.93 -8.15
N VAL A 149 8.98 14.37 -8.15
CA VAL A 149 8.75 12.97 -7.73
C VAL A 149 9.33 11.99 -8.74
N THR A 150 9.16 12.22 -10.06
CA THR A 150 9.71 11.36 -11.13
C THR A 150 11.21 11.12 -10.97
N ALA A 151 11.98 12.20 -10.77
CA ALA A 151 13.42 12.12 -10.60
C ALA A 151 13.82 11.35 -9.33
N GLU A 152 13.02 11.50 -8.26
CA GLU A 152 13.23 10.77 -7.01
C GLU A 152 12.94 9.27 -7.17
N VAL A 153 11.88 8.90 -7.89
CA VAL A 153 11.56 7.51 -8.22
C VAL A 153 12.72 6.86 -8.96
N HIS A 154 13.25 7.50 -10.00
CA HIS A 154 14.37 6.95 -10.77
C HIS A 154 15.61 6.76 -9.89
N ALA A 155 15.97 7.78 -9.10
CA ALA A 155 17.11 7.71 -8.19
C ALA A 155 16.94 6.63 -7.12
N ALA A 156 15.73 6.43 -6.59
CA ALA A 156 15.43 5.41 -5.61
C ALA A 156 15.48 4.00 -6.22
N VAL A 157 14.93 3.82 -7.42
CA VAL A 157 14.99 2.55 -8.16
C VAL A 157 16.42 2.18 -8.54
N ASP A 158 17.23 3.14 -9.00
CA ASP A 158 18.65 2.91 -9.29
C ASP A 158 19.45 2.54 -8.02
N SER A 159 19.15 3.21 -6.90
CA SER A 159 19.77 2.88 -5.60
C SER A 159 19.36 1.50 -5.07
N LEU A 160 18.12 1.07 -5.32
CA LEU A 160 17.62 -0.25 -4.95
C LEU A 160 18.17 -1.36 -5.87
N GLY A 161 18.46 -1.00 -7.12
CA GLY A 161 18.99 -1.85 -8.16
C GLY A 161 17.90 -2.45 -9.04
N ARG A 162 17.78 -1.99 -10.29
CA ARG A 162 16.79 -2.47 -11.27
C ARG A 162 16.86 -3.98 -11.50
N ASP A 163 18.06 -4.55 -11.56
CA ASP A 163 18.25 -5.99 -11.77
C ASP A 163 17.76 -6.83 -10.60
N ARG A 164 17.72 -6.28 -9.39
CA ARG A 164 17.12 -6.96 -8.24
C ARG A 164 15.61 -7.11 -8.42
N ILE A 165 14.94 -6.07 -8.90
CA ILE A 165 13.49 -6.06 -9.10
C ILE A 165 13.14 -7.01 -10.26
N ARG A 166 13.87 -6.93 -11.38
CA ARG A 166 13.65 -7.81 -12.56
C ARG A 166 13.88 -9.29 -12.30
N LYS A 167 14.56 -9.67 -11.21
CA LYS A 167 14.71 -11.07 -10.80
C LYS A 167 13.44 -11.64 -10.18
N VAL A 168 12.47 -10.81 -9.82
CA VAL A 168 11.14 -11.25 -9.40
C VAL A 168 10.34 -11.57 -10.68
N PRO A 169 10.09 -12.86 -10.98
CA PRO A 169 9.52 -13.26 -12.26
C PRO A 169 8.05 -12.88 -12.39
N ASP A 170 7.35 -12.84 -11.26
CA ASP A 170 5.96 -12.44 -11.16
C ASP A 170 5.86 -10.92 -10.95
N THR A 171 5.29 -10.23 -11.93
CA THR A 171 5.11 -8.77 -11.88
C THR A 171 4.14 -8.34 -10.79
N GLU A 172 3.20 -9.19 -10.37
CA GLU A 172 2.27 -8.87 -9.27
C GLU A 172 3.03 -8.71 -7.94
N ARG A 173 4.18 -9.38 -7.78
CA ARG A 173 5.04 -9.29 -6.59
C ARG A 173 6.01 -8.10 -6.63
N TRP A 174 6.02 -7.32 -7.70
CA TRP A 174 6.93 -6.17 -7.82
C TRP A 174 6.60 -5.06 -6.83
N VAL A 175 5.34 -4.92 -6.42
CA VAL A 175 4.94 -3.96 -5.38
C VAL A 175 5.72 -4.21 -4.08
N ALA A 176 5.91 -5.48 -3.70
CA ALA A 176 6.71 -5.84 -2.53
C ALA A 176 8.20 -5.59 -2.75
N ALA A 177 8.71 -5.91 -3.95
CA ALA A 177 10.11 -5.64 -4.32
C ALA A 177 10.45 -4.14 -4.30
N LEU A 178 9.49 -3.28 -4.66
CA LEU A 178 9.58 -1.82 -4.65
C LEU A 178 9.24 -1.19 -3.29
N SER A 179 8.53 -1.89 -2.41
CA SER A 179 8.14 -1.36 -1.10
C SER A 179 9.29 -0.78 -0.23
N PRO A 180 10.56 -1.24 -0.32
CA PRO A 180 11.65 -0.65 0.47
C PRO A 180 11.94 0.82 0.17
N ILE A 181 11.60 1.32 -1.03
CA ILE A 181 11.77 2.73 -1.39
C ILE A 181 10.53 3.58 -1.04
N GLY A 182 9.43 2.96 -0.61
CA GLY A 182 8.17 3.63 -0.27
C GLY A 182 8.32 4.79 0.71
N PRO A 183 8.98 4.63 1.89
CA PRO A 183 9.02 5.71 2.87
C PRO A 183 9.73 6.96 2.35
N ARG A 184 10.79 6.77 1.56
CA ARG A 184 11.53 7.85 0.90
C ARG A 184 10.63 8.58 -0.11
N LEU A 185 9.84 7.85 -0.88
CA LEU A 185 9.01 8.41 -1.94
C LEU A 185 7.74 9.06 -1.39
N LYS A 186 7.15 8.53 -0.31
CA LYS A 186 6.06 9.20 0.41
C LYS A 186 6.50 10.53 1.02
N ALA A 187 7.69 10.58 1.61
CA ALA A 187 8.27 11.85 2.07
C ALA A 187 8.41 12.85 0.91
N LYS A 188 8.80 12.36 -0.28
CA LYS A 188 8.86 13.21 -1.47
C LYS A 188 7.48 13.69 -1.94
N CYS A 189 6.47 12.83 -1.90
CA CYS A 189 5.09 13.21 -2.18
C CYS A 189 4.58 14.27 -1.22
N ALA A 190 4.91 14.19 0.07
CA ALA A 190 4.59 15.24 1.04
C ALA A 190 5.27 16.58 0.70
N THR A 191 6.56 16.57 0.36
CA THR A 191 7.26 17.79 -0.11
C THR A 191 6.68 18.34 -1.41
N ALA A 192 6.17 17.47 -2.30
CA ALA A 192 5.50 17.88 -3.52
C ALA A 192 4.15 18.56 -3.21
N TYR A 193 3.37 17.99 -2.29
CA TYR A 193 2.11 18.55 -1.82
C TYR A 193 2.29 19.98 -1.28
N GLU A 194 3.29 20.22 -0.43
CA GLU A 194 3.58 21.56 0.12
C GLU A 194 3.73 22.65 -0.95
N LYS A 195 4.17 22.29 -2.16
CA LYS A 195 4.36 23.23 -3.28
C LYS A 195 3.08 23.51 -4.05
N VAL A 196 2.10 22.60 -4.00
CA VAL A 196 0.87 22.66 -4.80
C VAL A 196 -0.39 22.72 -3.94
N ALA A 197 -0.27 22.69 -2.61
CA ALA A 197 -1.39 22.63 -1.66
C ALA A 197 -2.44 23.73 -1.91
N ALA A 198 -2.02 24.94 -2.29
CA ALA A 198 -2.92 26.04 -2.63
C ALA A 198 -3.80 25.79 -3.88
N THR A 199 -3.47 24.79 -4.69
CA THR A 199 -4.19 24.39 -5.91
C THR A 199 -4.90 23.04 -5.77
N VAL A 200 -4.67 22.33 -4.66
CA VAL A 200 -5.36 21.08 -4.34
C VAL A 200 -6.65 21.44 -3.60
N SER A 201 -7.76 21.46 -4.33
CA SER A 201 -9.08 21.60 -3.73
C SER A 201 -9.63 20.24 -3.33
N PRO A 202 -10.42 20.13 -2.25
CA PRO A 202 -11.26 18.96 -2.03
C PRO A 202 -12.14 18.73 -3.26
N VAL A 203 -12.26 17.48 -3.71
CA VAL A 203 -13.33 17.12 -4.63
C VAL A 203 -14.63 17.25 -3.82
N GLU A 204 -15.28 18.41 -3.89
CA GLU A 204 -16.63 18.56 -3.38
C GLU A 204 -17.54 17.61 -4.17
N GLY A 205 -17.94 16.50 -3.53
CA GLY A 205 -19.06 15.72 -4.00
C GLY A 205 -20.29 16.63 -4.03
N SER A 206 -20.83 16.87 -5.23
CA SER A 206 -22.13 17.51 -5.36
C SER A 206 -23.19 16.71 -4.60
N PRO A 207 -24.18 17.38 -3.98
CA PRO A 207 -25.25 16.72 -3.24
C PRO A 207 -26.08 15.76 -4.11
#